data_AF-A0A1C6S0U0-F1
#
_entry.id   AF-A0A1C6S0U0-F1
#
_cell.length_a   1.000
_cell.length_b   1.000
_cell.length_c   1.000
_cell.angle_alpha   90.00
_cell.angle_beta   90.00
_cell.angle_gamma   90.00
#
_symmetry.space_group_name_H-M   'P 1'
#
loop_
_entity.id
_entity.type
_entity.pdbx_description
1 polymer ?
#
loop_
_entity_poly.entity_id
_entity_poly.type
_entity_poly.pdbx_seq_one_letter_code
_entity_poly.pdbx_strand_id
1 'polypeptide(L)'
;MPPGPTPSVDDAAVAVTVVDGHNRRMGDFGIPGYRARWLTGRTAVATAHGSRLAGLTGRTLTRAWLAWDLADDSWWADCPVLLDFAGEQVEVNHWKFDEIAISWNTVDPARDVRWLGMGDAPIAWRPEPLPGLAGLVGRPLVGVELLEWHGAPDDLANGTVALGFDFGDTVLVVFNALDENGLSVGPLPPGYRRHRLTGR
;
A
#
# COMPACT_ATOMS: atom_id res chain seq x y z
N MET A 1 72.08 -18.78 13.99
CA MET A 1 70.71 -19.32 13.99
C MET A 1 69.77 -18.25 13.45
N PRO A 2 69.30 -18.37 12.20
CA PRO A 2 68.18 -17.59 11.70
C PRO A 2 66.86 -18.27 12.10
N PRO A 3 65.79 -17.51 12.44
CA PRO A 3 64.46 -18.08 12.61
C PRO A 3 63.89 -18.52 11.26
N GLY A 4 63.19 -19.66 11.27
CA GLY A 4 62.76 -20.41 10.09
C GLY A 4 61.56 -19.83 9.31
N PRO A 5 61.16 -20.49 8.22
CA PRO A 5 60.08 -20.03 7.36
C PRO A 5 58.72 -20.63 7.77
N THR A 6 57.66 -19.84 7.67
CA THR A 6 56.25 -20.29 7.64
C THR A 6 55.39 -19.19 6.97
N PRO A 7 54.20 -19.50 6.43
CA PRO A 7 53.98 -19.53 4.97
C PRO A 7 53.01 -18.47 4.42
N SER A 8 53.00 -18.37 3.08
CA SER A 8 51.89 -17.90 2.21
C SER A 8 50.63 -18.76 2.45
N VAL A 9 49.36 -18.38 2.24
CA VAL A 9 48.69 -17.72 1.11
C VAL A 9 47.27 -17.26 1.58
N ASP A 10 46.73 -16.23 0.95
CA ASP A 10 45.31 -15.96 0.62
C ASP A 10 44.16 -16.46 1.53
N ASP A 11 43.44 -15.52 2.14
CA ASP A 11 42.00 -15.29 1.86
C ASP A 11 41.53 -14.04 2.61
N ALA A 12 41.69 -12.87 1.98
CA ALA A 12 40.98 -11.66 2.38
C ALA A 12 39.93 -11.37 1.31
N ALA A 13 38.76 -11.98 1.48
CA ALA A 13 37.57 -11.56 0.75
C ALA A 13 37.35 -10.06 1.03
N VAL A 14 37.62 -9.24 0.02
CA VAL A 14 37.23 -7.83 0.01
C VAL A 14 35.72 -7.82 0.06
N ALA A 15 35.17 -7.48 1.23
CA ALA A 15 33.76 -7.18 1.37
C ALA A 15 33.47 -5.97 0.47
N VAL A 16 32.83 -6.23 -0.67
CA VAL A 16 32.24 -5.19 -1.50
C VAL A 16 31.05 -4.65 -0.72
N THR A 17 31.29 -3.58 0.04
CA THR A 17 30.22 -2.78 0.61
C THR A 17 29.52 -2.08 -0.55
N VAL A 18 28.48 -2.70 -1.10
CA VAL A 18 27.56 -2.01 -2.00
C VAL A 18 26.73 -1.07 -1.14
N VAL A 19 27.22 0.16 -0.99
CA VAL A 19 26.50 1.26 -0.36
C VAL A 19 25.47 1.77 -1.37
N ASP A 20 24.36 1.06 -1.53
CA ASP A 20 23.24 1.52 -2.37
C ASP A 20 22.29 2.42 -1.55
N GLY A 21 22.86 3.48 -0.97
CA GLY A 21 22.15 4.69 -0.59
C GLY A 21 22.28 5.63 -1.78
N HIS A 22 21.22 6.04 -2.46
CA HIS A 22 20.54 7.28 -2.07
C HIS A 22 19.16 7.46 -2.73
N ASN A 23 18.57 6.42 -3.34
CA ASN A 23 17.24 6.54 -3.99
C ASN A 23 16.12 5.68 -3.35
N ARG A 24 16.38 5.09 -2.17
CA ARG A 24 15.45 4.17 -1.47
C ARG A 24 14.56 4.83 -0.41
N ARG A 25 14.81 6.08 -0.02
CA ARG A 25 14.30 6.64 1.25
C ARG A 25 12.95 7.37 1.20
N MET A 26 12.43 7.70 0.02
CA MET A 26 11.29 8.62 -0.08
C MET A 26 9.93 7.94 -0.26
N GLY A 27 9.89 6.61 -0.38
CA GLY A 27 8.64 5.85 -0.61
C GLY A 27 8.45 4.61 0.26
N ASP A 28 9.35 4.36 1.23
CA ASP A 28 9.19 3.25 2.18
C ASP A 28 8.48 3.68 3.48
N PHE A 29 8.35 4.99 3.72
CA PHE A 29 7.72 5.58 4.91
C PHE A 29 8.32 5.08 6.24
N GLY A 30 9.56 4.55 6.22
CA GLY A 30 10.13 3.89 7.39
C GLY A 30 9.46 2.55 7.77
N ILE A 31 8.65 1.98 6.87
CA ILE A 31 7.97 0.71 7.05
C ILE A 31 8.91 -0.43 6.64
N PRO A 32 9.31 -1.33 7.56
CA PRO A 32 10.22 -2.41 7.23
C PRO A 32 9.67 -3.33 6.14
N GLY A 33 10.41 -3.49 5.04
CA GLY A 33 10.06 -4.42 3.96
C GLY A 33 9.10 -3.85 2.91
N TYR A 34 8.45 -2.72 3.18
CA TYR A 34 7.58 -2.05 2.23
C TYR A 34 8.38 -1.56 1.02
N ARG A 35 7.89 -1.88 -0.18
CA ARG A 35 8.51 -1.50 -1.45
C ARG A 35 7.46 -0.95 -2.39
N ALA A 36 7.18 0.34 -2.26
CA ALA A 36 6.28 1.03 -3.17
C ALA A 36 6.82 0.98 -4.62
N ARG A 37 5.95 0.57 -5.55
CA ARG A 37 6.13 0.79 -6.98
C ARG A 37 5.01 1.70 -7.45
N TRP A 38 5.32 2.98 -7.60
CA TRP A 38 4.38 4.01 -8.03
C TRP A 38 4.00 3.81 -9.49
N LEU A 39 2.70 3.82 -9.75
CA LEU A 39 2.08 3.69 -11.07
C LEU A 39 1.10 4.84 -11.27
N THR A 40 0.99 5.29 -12.52
CA THR A 40 0.03 6.32 -12.91
C THR A 40 -0.94 5.74 -13.92
N GLY A 41 -2.24 5.99 -13.70
CA GLY A 41 -3.30 5.65 -14.63
C GLY A 41 -3.70 4.18 -14.69
N ARG A 42 -4.95 3.97 -15.13
CA ARG A 42 -5.65 2.68 -15.04
C ARG A 42 -4.93 1.54 -15.77
N THR A 43 -4.38 1.79 -16.95
CA THR A 43 -3.72 0.75 -17.76
C THR A 43 -2.49 0.18 -17.07
N ALA A 44 -1.68 1.02 -16.43
CA ALA A 44 -0.49 0.59 -15.71
C ALA A 44 -0.88 -0.28 -14.50
N VAL A 45 -1.87 0.16 -13.72
CA VAL A 45 -2.40 -0.58 -12.57
C VAL A 45 -2.99 -1.93 -12.99
N ALA A 46 -3.86 -1.93 -14.02
CA ALA A 46 -4.48 -3.16 -14.53
C ALA A 46 -3.44 -4.17 -15.04
N THR A 47 -2.42 -3.71 -15.75
CA THR A 47 -1.34 -4.57 -16.26
C THR A 47 -0.51 -5.16 -15.13
N ALA A 48 -0.22 -4.38 -14.10
CA ALA A 48 0.63 -4.77 -13.00
C ALA A 48 -0.07 -5.69 -11.98
N HIS A 49 -1.32 -5.39 -11.66
CA HIS A 49 -2.01 -5.95 -10.50
C HIS A 49 -3.39 -6.54 -10.81
N GLY A 50 -3.93 -6.33 -12.02
CA GLY A 50 -5.31 -6.67 -12.36
C GLY A 50 -5.68 -8.12 -12.08
N SER A 51 -4.83 -9.08 -12.46
CA SER A 51 -5.08 -10.51 -12.21
C SER A 51 -5.07 -10.85 -10.72
N ARG A 52 -4.18 -10.23 -9.92
CA ARG A 52 -4.03 -10.51 -8.49
C ARG A 52 -5.17 -9.89 -7.68
N LEU A 53 -5.54 -8.66 -8.03
CA LEU A 53 -6.73 -7.98 -7.51
C LEU A 53 -8.01 -8.76 -7.82
N ALA A 54 -8.19 -9.23 -9.07
CA ALA A 54 -9.34 -10.06 -9.43
C ALA A 54 -9.41 -11.37 -8.61
N GLY A 55 -8.25 -11.96 -8.30
CA GLY A 55 -8.12 -13.17 -7.47
C GLY A 55 -8.49 -12.99 -5.99
N LEU A 56 -8.78 -11.75 -5.54
CA LEU A 56 -9.36 -11.50 -4.22
C LEU A 56 -10.87 -11.80 -4.17
N THR A 57 -11.53 -11.90 -5.32
CA THR A 57 -12.96 -12.20 -5.41
C THR A 57 -13.30 -13.50 -4.69
N GLY A 58 -14.33 -13.46 -3.84
CA GLY A 58 -14.78 -14.58 -3.01
C GLY A 58 -14.00 -14.75 -1.70
N ARG A 59 -12.88 -14.04 -1.50
CA ARG A 59 -12.13 -14.09 -0.24
C ARG A 59 -12.78 -13.17 0.81
N THR A 60 -12.68 -13.58 2.07
CA THR A 60 -13.19 -12.79 3.20
C THR A 60 -12.17 -11.76 3.63
N LEU A 61 -12.60 -10.50 3.83
CA LEU A 61 -11.78 -9.50 4.52
C LEU A 61 -11.63 -9.95 5.97
N THR A 62 -10.45 -10.40 6.36
CA THR A 62 -10.17 -10.96 7.68
C THR A 62 -9.62 -9.92 8.63
N ARG A 63 -8.87 -8.93 8.13
CA ARG A 63 -8.33 -7.82 8.92
C ARG A 63 -8.14 -6.60 8.04
N ALA A 64 -8.18 -5.43 8.66
CA ALA A 64 -7.76 -4.19 8.04
C ALA A 64 -6.95 -3.36 9.04
N TRP A 65 -5.89 -2.70 8.59
CA TRP A 65 -5.07 -1.83 9.43
C TRP A 65 -4.80 -0.50 8.75
N LEU A 66 -4.79 0.54 9.57
CA LEU A 66 -4.31 1.86 9.19
C LEU A 66 -3.15 2.23 10.09
N ALA A 67 -2.17 2.97 9.57
CA ALA A 67 -1.16 3.60 10.39
C ALA A 67 -1.83 4.70 11.23
N TRP A 68 -1.47 4.78 12.50
CA TRP A 68 -2.16 5.63 13.46
C TRP A 68 -1.16 6.45 14.26
N ASP A 69 -1.38 7.76 14.32
CA ASP A 69 -0.66 8.64 15.22
C ASP A 69 -1.20 8.46 16.63
N LEU A 70 -0.37 7.92 17.52
CA LEU A 70 -0.75 7.69 18.91
C LEU A 70 -0.75 8.98 19.75
N ALA A 71 -0.05 10.03 19.32
CA ALA A 71 -0.04 11.32 20.01
C ALA A 71 -1.33 12.10 19.73
N ASP A 72 -1.73 12.18 18.46
CA ASP A 72 -2.89 12.95 18.02
C ASP A 72 -4.19 12.11 17.94
N ASP A 73 -4.10 10.81 18.23
CA ASP A 73 -5.18 9.82 18.08
C ASP A 73 -5.90 9.94 16.74
N SER A 74 -5.12 10.01 15.66
CA SER A 74 -5.63 10.24 14.32
C SER A 74 -5.04 9.29 13.29
N TRP A 75 -5.73 9.14 12.16
CA TRP A 75 -5.26 8.35 11.04
C TRP A 75 -4.07 9.03 10.37
N TRP A 76 -2.94 8.34 10.27
CA TRP A 76 -1.78 8.77 9.51
C TRP A 76 -1.90 8.32 8.05
N ALA A 77 -2.53 9.18 7.23
CA ALA A 77 -2.99 8.82 5.88
C ALA A 77 -1.89 8.71 4.81
N ASP A 78 -0.64 9.11 5.10
CA ASP A 78 0.52 8.92 4.21
C ASP A 78 0.92 7.45 4.04
N CYS A 79 0.61 6.63 5.03
CA CYS A 79 1.01 5.22 5.04
C CYS A 79 -0.03 4.36 4.30
N PRO A 80 0.39 3.21 3.74
CA PRO A 80 -0.51 2.33 3.01
C PRO A 80 -1.69 1.87 3.86
N VAL A 81 -2.86 1.79 3.23
CA VAL A 81 -4.01 1.06 3.76
C VAL A 81 -3.78 -0.44 3.57
N LEU A 82 -3.86 -1.21 4.65
CA LEU A 82 -3.66 -2.67 4.62
C LEU A 82 -5.00 -3.38 4.71
N LEU A 83 -5.30 -4.24 3.73
CA LEU A 83 -6.52 -5.07 3.71
C LEU A 83 -6.10 -6.54 3.51
N ASP A 84 -6.33 -7.37 4.53
CA ASP A 84 -6.05 -8.81 4.49
C ASP A 84 -7.30 -9.59 4.09
N PHE A 85 -7.24 -10.25 2.94
CA PHE A 85 -8.29 -11.11 2.43
C PHE A 85 -7.91 -12.58 2.57
N ALA A 86 -8.17 -13.15 3.75
CA ALA A 86 -7.89 -14.54 4.10
C ALA A 86 -6.43 -14.95 3.81
N GLY A 87 -5.48 -14.15 4.32
CA GLY A 87 -4.03 -14.38 4.17
C GLY A 87 -3.42 -13.76 2.91
N GLU A 88 -4.20 -13.06 2.10
CA GLU A 88 -3.71 -12.25 0.99
C GLU A 88 -3.91 -10.77 1.30
N GLN A 89 -2.85 -10.13 1.79
CA GLN A 89 -2.83 -8.71 2.12
C GLN A 89 -2.52 -7.87 0.89
N VAL A 90 -3.45 -6.98 0.53
CA VAL A 90 -3.22 -5.89 -0.41
C VAL A 90 -2.90 -4.61 0.37
N GLU A 91 -1.94 -3.86 -0.14
CA GLU A 91 -1.36 -2.68 0.50
C GLU A 91 -1.46 -1.54 -0.51
N VAL A 92 -2.33 -0.57 -0.24
CA VAL A 92 -2.69 0.48 -1.18
C VAL A 92 -2.18 1.80 -0.65
N ASN A 93 -1.35 2.49 -1.43
CA ASN A 93 -0.88 3.81 -1.07
C ASN A 93 -1.02 4.78 -2.24
N HIS A 94 -1.64 5.92 -2.00
CA HIS A 94 -1.67 7.04 -2.93
C HIS A 94 -0.55 8.01 -2.61
N TRP A 95 0.05 8.58 -3.66
CA TRP A 95 1.05 9.62 -3.51
C TRP A 95 1.00 10.56 -4.70
N LYS A 96 1.50 11.76 -4.48
CA LYS A 96 1.31 12.93 -5.33
C LYS A 96 -0.13 13.04 -5.78
N PHE A 97 -0.35 13.61 -6.95
CA PHE A 97 -1.68 13.86 -7.43
C PHE A 97 -2.34 12.64 -8.10
N ASP A 98 -1.56 11.76 -8.75
CA ASP A 98 -2.08 10.68 -9.59
C ASP A 98 -1.32 9.35 -9.50
N GLU A 99 -0.39 9.23 -8.54
CA GLU A 99 0.39 8.01 -8.33
C GLU A 99 -0.29 7.08 -7.31
N ILE A 100 -0.28 5.79 -7.60
CA ILE A 100 -0.72 4.73 -6.71
C ILE A 100 0.33 3.62 -6.65
N ALA A 101 0.67 3.17 -5.46
CA ALA A 101 1.42 1.96 -5.20
C ALA A 101 0.48 0.87 -4.70
N ILE A 102 0.63 -0.33 -5.26
CA ILE A 102 -0.02 -1.54 -4.76
C ILE A 102 1.07 -2.58 -4.51
N SER A 103 1.26 -2.92 -3.24
CA SER A 103 2.11 -4.05 -2.84
C SER A 103 1.29 -5.11 -2.12
N TRP A 104 1.95 -6.22 -1.79
CA TRP A 104 1.28 -7.42 -1.34
C TRP A 104 2.13 -8.19 -0.34
N ASN A 105 1.57 -8.47 0.83
CA ASN A 105 2.22 -9.26 1.88
C ASN A 105 3.65 -8.78 2.22
N THR A 106 3.93 -7.48 2.13
CA THR A 106 5.25 -6.89 2.43
C THR A 106 5.30 -6.17 3.77
N VAL A 107 4.18 -5.60 4.20
CA VAL A 107 4.03 -4.89 5.46
C VAL A 107 3.60 -5.86 6.55
N ASP A 108 4.37 -5.93 7.63
CA ASP A 108 4.00 -6.66 8.84
C ASP A 108 3.37 -5.69 9.85
N PRO A 109 2.04 -5.76 10.09
CA PRO A 109 1.37 -4.85 11.01
C PRO A 109 1.76 -5.08 12.49
N ALA A 110 2.49 -6.15 12.81
CA ALA A 110 3.06 -6.37 14.14
C ALA A 110 4.35 -5.57 14.39
N ARG A 111 4.89 -4.90 13.36
CA ARG A 111 6.12 -4.10 13.46
C ARG A 111 5.80 -2.62 13.39
N ASP A 112 6.44 -1.86 14.28
CA ASP A 112 6.28 -0.41 14.33
C ASP A 112 6.73 0.27 13.03
N VAL A 113 6.04 1.35 12.69
CA VAL A 113 6.44 2.25 11.60
C VAL A 113 7.53 3.16 12.13
N ARG A 114 8.73 3.08 11.56
CA ARG A 114 9.87 3.91 11.98
C ARG A 114 9.93 5.16 11.14
N TRP A 115 8.95 6.04 11.29
CA TRP A 115 8.89 7.29 10.53
C TRP A 115 10.22 8.07 10.64
N LEU A 116 10.84 8.37 9.50
CA LEU A 116 12.13 9.05 9.42
C LEU A 116 12.00 10.54 9.05
N GLY A 117 10.79 11.10 9.12
CA GLY A 117 10.49 12.48 8.78
C GLY A 117 10.84 13.48 9.89
N MET A 118 10.36 14.72 9.75
CA MET A 118 10.55 15.78 10.74
C MET A 118 9.60 15.58 11.94
N GLY A 119 10.00 14.73 12.89
CA GLY A 119 9.30 14.51 14.16
C GLY A 119 9.21 13.03 14.54
N ASP A 120 9.36 12.74 15.83
CA ASP A 120 9.20 11.39 16.40
C ASP A 120 7.72 11.09 16.69
N ALA A 121 6.85 11.21 15.68
CA ALA A 121 5.46 10.82 15.84
C ALA A 121 5.39 9.30 16.13
N PRO A 122 4.80 8.87 17.26
CA PRO A 122 4.68 7.46 17.57
C PRO A 122 3.60 6.84 16.69
N ILE A 123 4.00 6.29 15.54
CA ILE A 123 3.09 5.66 14.57
C ILE A 123 3.01 4.15 14.80
N ALA A 124 1.79 3.63 14.95
CA ALA A 124 1.52 2.19 15.07
C ALA A 124 0.38 1.75 14.16
N TRP A 125 0.38 0.47 13.76
CA TRP A 125 -0.74 -0.10 13.03
C TRP A 125 -1.93 -0.34 13.96
N ARG A 126 -3.04 0.34 13.70
CA ARG A 126 -4.29 0.15 14.42
C ARG A 126 -5.23 -0.74 13.59
N PRO A 127 -5.71 -1.87 14.14
CA PRO A 127 -6.70 -2.69 13.46
C PRO A 127 -8.07 -1.99 13.46
N GLU A 128 -8.73 -2.00 12.30
CA GLU A 128 -10.14 -1.63 12.12
C GLU A 128 -10.57 -0.30 12.77
N PRO A 129 -9.79 0.80 12.63
CA PRO A 129 -9.97 1.98 13.46
C PRO A 129 -11.21 2.81 13.10
N LEU A 130 -11.75 2.65 11.89
CA LEU A 130 -12.90 3.42 11.40
C LEU A 130 -14.16 2.52 11.45
N PRO A 131 -15.30 2.99 12.00
CA PRO A 131 -16.51 2.18 12.11
C PRO A 131 -16.98 1.55 10.80
N GLY A 132 -16.87 2.29 9.69
CA GLY A 132 -17.23 1.79 8.36
C GLY A 132 -16.33 0.64 7.91
N LEU A 133 -15.05 0.65 8.26
CA LEU A 133 -14.09 -0.40 7.91
C LEU A 133 -14.24 -1.62 8.81
N ALA A 134 -14.45 -1.40 10.12
CA ALA A 134 -14.73 -2.47 11.09
C ALA A 134 -15.98 -3.30 10.68
N GLY A 135 -17.02 -2.63 10.17
CA GLY A 135 -18.23 -3.29 9.67
C GLY A 135 -18.05 -4.18 8.44
N LEU A 136 -16.88 -4.14 7.78
CA LEU A 136 -16.59 -4.97 6.61
C LEU A 136 -15.84 -6.26 6.95
N VAL A 137 -15.22 -6.34 8.12
CA VAL A 137 -14.46 -7.52 8.53
C VAL A 137 -15.38 -8.72 8.72
N GLY A 138 -14.94 -9.88 8.24
CA GLY A 138 -15.71 -11.12 8.17
C GLY A 138 -16.59 -11.23 6.93
N ARG A 139 -16.67 -10.20 6.07
CA ARG A 139 -17.48 -10.23 4.86
C ARG A 139 -16.71 -10.74 3.63
N PRO A 140 -17.34 -11.54 2.75
CA PRO A 140 -16.74 -11.95 1.48
C PRO A 140 -16.73 -10.79 0.48
N LEU A 141 -15.64 -10.69 -0.26
CA LEU A 141 -15.51 -9.74 -1.36
C LEU A 141 -16.22 -10.27 -2.60
N VAL A 142 -17.10 -9.45 -3.19
CA VAL A 142 -17.80 -9.75 -4.44
C VAL A 142 -16.94 -9.44 -5.67
N GLY A 143 -16.07 -8.44 -5.57
CA GLY A 143 -15.11 -8.14 -6.62
C GLY A 143 -14.23 -6.93 -6.29
N VAL A 144 -13.23 -6.73 -7.15
CA VAL A 144 -12.37 -5.54 -7.14
C VAL A 144 -12.53 -4.79 -8.47
N GLU A 145 -12.62 -3.48 -8.38
CA GLU A 145 -12.73 -2.59 -9.53
C GLU A 145 -11.66 -1.51 -9.49
N LEU A 146 -11.14 -1.15 -10.66
CA LEU A 146 -10.42 0.11 -10.82
C LEU A 146 -11.46 1.20 -11.08
N LEU A 147 -11.38 2.28 -10.31
CA LEU A 147 -12.27 3.42 -10.42
C LEU A 147 -11.48 4.57 -11.01
N GLU A 148 -11.87 5.04 -12.20
CA GLU A 148 -11.23 6.16 -12.88
C GLU A 148 -12.08 7.42 -12.66
N TRP A 149 -11.50 8.49 -12.14
CA TRP A 149 -12.25 9.73 -11.88
C TRP A 149 -12.54 10.49 -13.18
N HIS A 150 -13.79 10.93 -13.32
CA HIS A 150 -14.28 11.76 -14.41
C HIS A 150 -15.19 12.86 -13.86
N GLY A 151 -14.60 14.03 -13.60
CA GLY A 151 -15.26 15.25 -13.19
C GLY A 151 -15.56 16.20 -14.36
N ALA A 152 -15.56 17.50 -14.08
CA ALA A 152 -15.66 18.53 -15.11
C ALA A 152 -14.43 18.51 -16.03
N PRO A 153 -14.50 19.05 -17.27
CA PRO A 153 -13.38 18.99 -18.22
C PRO A 153 -12.04 19.56 -17.73
N ASP A 154 -12.07 20.53 -16.82
CA ASP A 154 -10.92 21.21 -16.20
C ASP A 154 -10.54 20.63 -14.82
N ASP A 155 -11.23 19.59 -14.38
CA ASP A 155 -10.90 18.90 -13.14
C ASP A 155 -9.54 18.21 -13.28
N LEU A 156 -8.58 18.65 -12.46
CA LEU A 156 -7.23 18.10 -12.46
C LEU A 156 -7.25 16.60 -12.16
N ALA A 157 -8.21 16.10 -11.36
CA ALA A 157 -8.28 14.72 -10.92
C ALA A 157 -8.73 13.75 -12.02
N ASN A 158 -9.10 14.25 -13.20
CA ASN A 158 -9.51 13.41 -14.32
C ASN A 158 -8.45 12.36 -14.67
N GLY A 159 -8.85 11.09 -14.71
CA GLY A 159 -7.98 9.97 -15.00
C GLY A 159 -7.21 9.39 -13.81
N THR A 160 -7.30 10.02 -12.62
CA THR A 160 -6.78 9.43 -11.38
C THR A 160 -7.52 8.13 -11.06
N VAL A 161 -6.81 7.20 -10.42
CA VAL A 161 -7.30 5.84 -10.17
C VAL A 161 -7.48 5.62 -8.69
N ALA A 162 -8.65 5.12 -8.29
CA ALA A 162 -8.91 4.56 -6.98
C ALA A 162 -9.18 3.05 -7.08
N LEU A 163 -9.10 2.34 -5.94
CA LEU A 163 -9.51 0.94 -5.83
C LEU A 163 -10.86 0.84 -5.14
N GLY A 164 -11.80 0.17 -5.79
CA GLY A 164 -13.09 -0.21 -5.21
C GLY A 164 -13.12 -1.69 -4.84
N PHE A 165 -13.46 -1.98 -3.59
CA PHE A 165 -13.68 -3.32 -3.05
C PHE A 165 -15.17 -3.50 -2.79
N ASP A 166 -15.83 -4.28 -3.64
CA ASP A 166 -17.28 -4.50 -3.61
C ASP A 166 -17.64 -5.62 -2.63
N PHE A 167 -18.46 -5.32 -1.63
CA PHE A 167 -18.98 -6.29 -0.64
C PHE A 167 -20.46 -6.64 -0.87
N GLY A 168 -21.02 -6.29 -2.04
CA GLY A 168 -22.37 -6.60 -2.50
C GLY A 168 -23.37 -5.48 -2.27
N ASP A 169 -23.53 -5.04 -1.02
CA ASP A 169 -24.44 -3.94 -0.63
C ASP A 169 -23.71 -2.61 -0.39
N THR A 170 -22.38 -2.63 -0.33
CA THR A 170 -21.52 -1.50 -0.03
C THR A 170 -20.17 -1.66 -0.71
N VAL A 171 -19.51 -0.54 -0.98
CA VAL A 171 -18.17 -0.51 -1.57
C VAL A 171 -17.22 0.22 -0.63
N LEU A 172 -16.07 -0.38 -0.37
CA LEU A 172 -14.92 0.31 0.21
C LEU A 172 -14.08 0.91 -0.91
N VAL A 173 -13.83 2.21 -0.88
CA VAL A 173 -12.96 2.89 -1.84
C VAL A 173 -11.71 3.38 -1.13
N VAL A 174 -10.54 3.05 -1.68
CA VAL A 174 -9.26 3.66 -1.34
C VAL A 174 -8.87 4.61 -2.47
N PHE A 175 -8.90 5.91 -2.22
CA PHE A 175 -8.71 6.97 -3.23
C PHE A 175 -7.61 7.96 -2.81
N ASN A 176 -7.15 8.77 -3.76
CA ASN A 176 -6.21 9.85 -3.48
C ASN A 176 -6.97 11.07 -2.90
N ALA A 177 -6.62 11.48 -1.68
CA ALA A 177 -7.21 12.60 -0.97
C ALA A 177 -6.26 13.80 -0.90
N LEU A 178 -5.68 14.18 -2.04
CA LEU A 178 -4.68 15.26 -2.19
C LEU A 178 -3.31 14.88 -1.62
N ASP A 179 -2.66 13.88 -2.24
CA ASP A 179 -1.31 13.39 -1.87
C ASP A 179 -1.30 12.37 -0.70
N GLU A 180 -2.46 12.11 -0.11
CA GLU A 180 -2.65 11.14 0.97
C GLU A 180 -3.73 10.10 0.61
N ASN A 181 -3.83 9.03 1.39
CA ASN A 181 -4.94 8.09 1.25
C ASN A 181 -6.26 8.68 1.77
N GLY A 182 -7.33 8.42 1.05
CA GLY A 182 -8.71 8.61 1.47
C GLY A 182 -9.46 7.29 1.52
N LEU A 183 -10.43 7.18 2.43
CA LEU A 183 -11.33 6.04 2.55
C LEU A 183 -12.79 6.47 2.50
N SER A 184 -13.60 5.74 1.76
CA SER A 184 -15.06 5.83 1.87
C SER A 184 -15.68 4.44 1.88
N VAL A 185 -16.75 4.28 2.67
CA VAL A 185 -17.55 3.06 2.72
C VAL A 185 -18.99 3.44 2.45
N GLY A 186 -19.56 2.88 1.40
CA GLY A 186 -20.94 3.15 0.99
C GLY A 186 -21.12 3.17 -0.52
N PRO A 187 -22.14 3.87 -1.02
CA PRO A 187 -22.35 4.06 -2.45
C PRO A 187 -21.17 4.78 -3.10
N LEU A 188 -20.81 4.35 -4.31
CA LEU A 188 -19.77 5.02 -5.10
C LEU A 188 -20.23 6.44 -5.49
N PRO A 189 -19.36 7.46 -5.36
CA PRO A 189 -19.61 8.77 -5.93
C PRO A 189 -19.83 8.70 -7.45
N PRO A 190 -20.72 9.53 -8.02
CA PRO A 190 -21.11 9.46 -9.43
C PRO A 190 -19.98 9.81 -10.41
N GLY A 191 -18.91 10.47 -9.95
CA GLY A 191 -17.76 10.83 -10.79
C GLY A 191 -16.88 9.66 -11.19
N TYR A 192 -17.02 8.48 -10.56
CA TYR A 192 -16.18 7.33 -10.89
C TYR A 192 -16.74 6.51 -12.05
N ARG A 193 -15.91 6.32 -13.07
CA ARG A 193 -16.10 5.26 -14.07
C ARG A 193 -15.51 3.96 -13.54
N ARG A 194 -16.33 2.91 -13.59
CA ARG A 194 -15.99 1.58 -13.06
C ARG A 194 -15.34 0.71 -14.13
N HIS A 195 -14.23 0.06 -13.78
CA HIS A 195 -13.53 -0.90 -14.63
C HIS A 195 -13.35 -2.20 -13.87
N ARG A 196 -14.21 -3.17 -14.17
CA ARG A 196 -14.13 -4.51 -13.57
C ARG A 196 -12.87 -5.23 -13.98
N LEU A 197 -12.25 -5.86 -13.00
CA LEU A 197 -11.12 -6.75 -13.20
C LEU A 197 -11.66 -8.17 -13.33
N THR A 198 -11.36 -8.85 -14.44
CA THR A 198 -11.71 -10.26 -14.61
C THR A 198 -10.50 -11.12 -14.30
N GLY A 199 -10.69 -12.16 -13.49
CA GLY A 199 -9.69 -13.21 -13.34
C GLY A 199 -9.45 -13.88 -14.69
N ARG A 200 -8.19 -14.16 -15.02
CA ARG A 200 -7.87 -15.07 -16.12
C ARG A 200 -8.12 -16.51 -15.71
#